data_AF-A0A1W9MXF5-F1
#
_entry.id   AF-A0A1W9MXF5-F1
#
_cell.length_a   1.000
_cell.length_b   1.000
_cell.length_c   1.000
_cell.angle_alpha   90.00
_cell.angle_beta   90.00
_cell.angle_gamma   90.00
#
_symmetry.space_group_name_H-M   'P 1'
#
loop_
_entity.id
_entity.type
_entity.pdbx_description
1 polymer ?
#
loop_
_entity_poly.entity_id
_entity_poly.type
_entity_poly.pdbx_seq_one_letter_code
_entity_poly.pdbx_strand_id
1 'polypeptide(L)'
;MAFTDFKSVAHVQEKYNIRYTEEDFLEYRELSPSETFLNEFEFSLRNMDVFTSEASRCENVIYPILREVYKSFVGRYSLWSHRSITYDSDLTGIPDYIVSTKSELGKTVLGLPIIVVTEARQNNFTEGWGQCLAEMLASQKINREDMLPVYGIVTDGEVWHFGRLVKDVFTKNRTRFSVDNIDRLFGAVSHLIGTSEKYRTASAKNGG
;
A
#
# COMPACT_ATOMS: atom_id res chain seq x y z
N MET A 1 -10.97 10.83 -15.43
CA MET A 1 -9.76 10.00 -15.60
C MET A 1 -9.81 8.83 -14.63
N ALA A 2 -9.36 7.66 -15.06
CA ALA A 2 -9.13 6.54 -14.16
C ALA A 2 -7.74 6.63 -13.55
N PHE A 3 -7.47 5.93 -12.45
CA PHE A 3 -6.12 5.84 -11.88
C PHE A 3 -5.06 5.41 -12.91
N THR A 4 -5.45 4.55 -13.85
CA THR A 4 -4.60 4.06 -14.94
C THR A 4 -4.18 5.15 -15.94
N ASP A 5 -4.80 6.33 -15.93
CA ASP A 5 -4.40 7.45 -16.80
C ASP A 5 -3.19 8.22 -16.24
N PHE A 6 -2.81 8.00 -14.97
CA PHE A 6 -1.66 8.64 -14.34
C PHE A 6 -0.36 7.88 -14.62
N LYS A 7 0.37 8.32 -15.64
CA LYS A 7 1.56 7.63 -16.16
C LYS A 7 2.88 7.89 -15.40
N SER A 8 2.91 8.83 -14.46
CA SER A 8 4.11 9.13 -13.67
C SER A 8 3.78 9.95 -12.42
N VAL A 9 4.70 9.98 -11.46
CA VAL A 9 4.65 10.89 -10.30
C VAL A 9 4.53 12.34 -10.78
N ALA A 10 5.35 12.76 -11.74
CA ALA A 10 5.36 14.12 -12.27
C ALA A 10 3.98 14.56 -12.82
N HIS A 11 3.25 13.67 -13.50
CA HIS A 11 1.90 13.95 -13.98
C HIS A 11 0.95 14.29 -12.82
N VAL A 12 1.00 13.53 -11.72
CA VAL A 12 0.19 13.82 -10.53
C VAL A 12 0.66 15.11 -9.84
N GLN A 13 1.97 15.35 -9.78
CA GLN A 13 2.55 16.56 -9.19
C GLN A 13 2.09 17.83 -9.89
N GLU A 14 2.19 17.88 -11.22
CA GLU A 14 1.79 19.05 -12.01
C GLU A 14 0.28 19.28 -11.93
N LYS A 15 -0.52 18.20 -11.99
CA LYS A 15 -1.98 18.31 -11.98
C LYS A 15 -2.54 18.75 -10.62
N TYR A 16 -1.98 18.25 -9.52
CA TYR A 16 -2.52 18.45 -8.18
C TYR A 16 -1.62 19.26 -7.25
N ASN A 17 -0.56 19.86 -7.78
CA ASN A 17 0.42 20.66 -7.04
C ASN A 17 1.06 19.88 -5.87
N ILE A 18 1.45 18.63 -6.12
CA ILE A 18 2.12 17.77 -5.14
C ILE A 18 3.63 18.00 -5.17
N ARG A 19 4.21 18.29 -4.00
CA ARG A 19 5.66 18.39 -3.79
C ARG A 19 6.26 17.00 -3.61
N TYR A 20 7.47 16.81 -4.12
CA TYR A 20 8.22 15.55 -4.03
C TYR A 20 9.41 15.70 -3.11
N THR A 21 9.66 14.67 -2.30
CA THR A 21 10.88 14.52 -1.51
C THR A 21 11.23 13.03 -1.36
N GLU A 22 12.46 12.74 -0.96
CA GLU A 22 12.95 11.40 -0.66
C GLU A 22 13.60 11.34 0.72
N GLU A 23 13.13 10.43 1.57
CA GLU A 23 13.69 10.17 2.90
C GLU A 23 13.50 8.69 3.25
N ASP A 24 14.33 8.13 4.12
CA ASP A 24 14.07 6.82 4.71
C ASP A 24 13.22 6.98 5.97
N PHE A 25 11.91 6.82 5.83
CA PHE A 25 10.96 6.98 6.94
C PHE A 25 10.49 5.64 7.54
N LEU A 26 10.88 4.52 6.93
CA LEU A 26 10.56 3.20 7.43
C LEU A 26 11.53 2.79 8.54
N GLU A 27 10.99 2.48 9.72
CA GLU A 27 11.74 1.82 10.79
C GLU A 27 11.46 0.32 10.77
N TYR A 28 12.51 -0.49 10.86
CA TYR A 28 12.35 -1.95 10.88
C TYR A 28 11.67 -2.38 12.19
N ARG A 29 10.44 -2.87 12.09
CA ARG A 29 9.84 -3.65 13.18
C ARG A 29 10.29 -5.10 13.06
N GLU A 30 10.67 -5.69 14.20
CA GLU A 30 10.82 -7.14 14.32
C GLU A 30 9.43 -7.79 14.26
N LEU A 31 8.91 -7.95 13.04
CA LEU A 31 7.81 -8.86 12.76
C LEU A 31 8.32 -9.87 11.74
N SER A 32 8.61 -11.07 12.22
CA SER A 32 8.93 -12.19 11.34
C SER A 32 7.66 -12.90 10.87
N PRO A 33 7.63 -13.40 9.62
CA PRO A 33 6.58 -14.28 9.15
C PRO A 33 6.47 -15.55 10.01
N SER A 34 5.27 -16.14 10.04
CA SER A 34 5.10 -17.45 10.67
C SER A 34 5.83 -18.56 9.89
N GLU A 35 6.30 -19.60 10.58
CA GLU A 35 6.90 -20.78 9.94
C GLU A 35 5.94 -21.42 8.92
N THR A 36 4.65 -21.46 9.23
CA THR A 36 3.62 -21.95 8.29
C THR A 36 3.60 -21.14 7.01
N PHE A 37 3.63 -19.81 7.10
CA PHE A 37 3.70 -18.96 5.91
C PHE A 37 4.97 -19.22 5.10
N LEU A 38 6.13 -19.27 5.77
CA LEU A 38 7.41 -19.49 5.09
C LEU A 38 7.42 -20.81 4.32
N ASN A 39 6.88 -21.88 4.90
CA ASN A 39 6.79 -23.18 4.24
C ASN A 39 5.90 -23.15 2.99
N GLU A 40 4.71 -22.54 3.08
CA GLU A 40 3.79 -22.42 1.94
C GLU A 40 4.35 -21.50 0.85
N PHE A 41 4.99 -20.39 1.26
CA PHE A 41 5.59 -19.43 0.35
C PHE A 41 6.74 -20.07 -0.44
N GLU A 42 7.67 -20.74 0.24
CA GLU A 42 8.75 -21.50 -0.38
C GLU A 42 8.22 -22.62 -1.28
N PHE A 43 7.13 -23.28 -0.89
CA PHE A 43 6.50 -24.29 -1.73
C PHE A 43 6.03 -23.69 -3.06
N SER A 44 5.33 -22.56 -3.04
CA SER A 44 4.90 -21.87 -4.26
C SER A 44 6.10 -21.44 -5.12
N LEU A 45 7.11 -20.80 -4.53
CA LEU A 45 8.29 -20.32 -5.26
C LEU A 45 9.07 -21.46 -5.95
N ARG A 46 9.15 -22.63 -5.32
CA ARG A 46 9.93 -23.77 -5.86
C ARG A 46 9.19 -24.61 -6.89
N ASN A 47 7.86 -24.68 -6.80
CA ASN A 47 7.08 -25.66 -7.55
C ASN A 47 6.17 -25.03 -8.61
N MET A 48 6.07 -23.70 -8.68
CA MET A 48 5.17 -22.98 -9.58
C MET A 48 5.89 -21.87 -10.34
N ASP A 49 5.39 -21.54 -11.54
CA ASP A 49 5.82 -20.35 -12.28
C ASP A 49 5.07 -19.12 -11.76
N VAL A 50 5.49 -18.64 -10.59
CA VAL A 50 4.81 -17.57 -9.84
C VAL A 50 4.91 -16.19 -10.51
N PHE A 51 5.84 -16.00 -11.46
CA PHE A 51 6.05 -14.73 -12.17
C PHE A 51 5.56 -14.74 -13.63
N THR A 52 4.91 -15.82 -14.04
CA THR A 52 4.39 -16.02 -15.41
C THR A 52 3.34 -14.99 -15.85
N SER A 53 2.57 -14.47 -14.89
CA SER A 53 1.48 -13.53 -15.15
C SER A 53 1.20 -12.66 -13.93
N GLU A 54 0.52 -11.53 -14.17
CA GLU A 54 0.00 -10.63 -13.13
C GLU A 54 -0.81 -11.41 -12.09
N ALA A 55 -1.75 -12.26 -12.53
CA ALA A 55 -2.57 -13.08 -11.65
C ALA A 55 -1.74 -14.05 -10.80
N SER A 56 -0.80 -14.77 -11.43
CA SER A 56 0.07 -15.72 -10.73
C SER A 56 0.88 -15.02 -9.63
N ARG A 57 1.45 -13.86 -9.95
CA ARG A 57 2.24 -13.07 -8.99
C ARG A 57 1.38 -12.47 -7.87
N CYS A 58 0.22 -11.91 -8.22
CA CYS A 58 -0.73 -11.39 -7.24
C CYS A 58 -1.15 -12.47 -6.24
N GLU A 59 -1.50 -13.67 -6.72
CA GLU A 59 -2.02 -14.77 -5.89
C GLU A 59 -0.95 -15.50 -5.08
N ASN A 60 0.28 -15.61 -5.60
CA ASN A 60 1.34 -16.40 -4.98
C ASN A 60 2.42 -15.57 -4.27
N VAL A 61 2.52 -14.27 -4.56
CA VAL A 61 3.56 -13.40 -4.01
C VAL A 61 2.97 -12.22 -3.24
N ILE A 62 2.31 -11.30 -3.94
CA ILE A 62 1.91 -10.00 -3.37
C ILE A 62 0.83 -10.18 -2.29
N TYR A 63 -0.28 -10.84 -2.62
CA TYR A 63 -1.38 -11.02 -1.68
C TYR A 63 -1.00 -11.90 -0.48
N PRO A 64 -0.29 -13.05 -0.62
CA PRO A 64 0.15 -13.84 0.52
C PRO A 64 0.97 -13.03 1.53
N ILE A 65 1.94 -12.24 1.07
CA ILE A 65 2.75 -11.37 1.94
C ILE A 65 1.88 -10.36 2.68
N LEU A 66 1.04 -9.62 1.94
CA LEU A 66 0.14 -8.61 2.54
C LEU A 66 -0.82 -9.24 3.55
N ARG A 67 -1.40 -10.39 3.21
CA ARG A 67 -2.33 -11.12 4.06
C ARG A 67 -1.66 -11.61 5.34
N GLU A 68 -0.44 -12.14 5.24
CA GLU A 68 0.29 -12.64 6.40
C GLU A 68 0.62 -11.51 7.38
N VAL A 69 1.16 -10.39 6.88
CA VAL A 69 1.40 -9.21 7.72
C VAL A 69 0.10 -8.70 8.33
N TYR A 70 -0.98 -8.64 7.54
CA TYR A 70 -2.30 -8.17 7.99
C TYR A 70 -2.88 -9.01 9.15
N LYS A 71 -2.55 -10.30 9.29
CA LYS A 71 -3.05 -11.13 10.41
C LYS A 71 -2.79 -10.47 11.77
N SER A 72 -1.61 -9.86 11.96
CA SER A 72 -1.24 -9.14 13.19
C SER A 72 -2.05 -7.87 13.45
N PHE A 73 -2.84 -7.42 12.47
CA PHE A 73 -3.61 -6.18 12.52
C PHE A 73 -5.12 -6.37 12.26
N VAL A 74 -5.59 -7.61 12.11
CA VAL A 74 -6.99 -7.97 11.82
C VAL A 74 -7.99 -7.41 12.84
N GLY A 75 -7.55 -7.10 14.06
CA GLY A 75 -8.37 -6.46 15.08
C GLY A 75 -8.81 -5.04 14.70
N ARG A 76 -7.99 -4.29 13.96
CA ARG A 76 -8.13 -2.83 13.76
C ARG A 76 -8.39 -2.44 12.31
N TYR A 77 -7.84 -3.19 11.37
CA TYR A 77 -7.89 -2.87 9.95
C TYR A 77 -8.66 -3.91 9.15
N SER A 78 -8.85 -3.63 7.86
CA SER A 78 -9.38 -4.55 6.86
C SER A 78 -8.46 -4.54 5.65
N LEU A 79 -8.22 -5.72 5.09
CA LEU A 79 -7.49 -5.89 3.83
C LEU A 79 -8.51 -6.14 2.72
N TRP A 80 -8.38 -5.37 1.64
CA TRP A 80 -9.23 -5.46 0.46
C TRP A 80 -8.37 -5.79 -0.75
N SER A 81 -8.92 -6.59 -1.66
CA SER A 81 -8.34 -6.93 -2.95
C SER A 81 -9.28 -6.40 -4.02
N HIS A 82 -8.77 -5.61 -4.96
CA HIS A 82 -9.51 -5.10 -6.12
C HIS A 82 -10.83 -4.39 -5.77
N ARG A 83 -10.85 -3.61 -4.68
CA ARG A 83 -12.04 -2.83 -4.26
C ARG A 83 -11.99 -1.44 -4.89
N SER A 84 -13.03 -1.07 -5.64
CA SER A 84 -13.12 0.27 -6.22
C SER A 84 -13.21 1.36 -5.16
N ILE A 85 -12.54 2.49 -5.44
CA ILE A 85 -12.68 3.75 -4.72
C ILE A 85 -12.95 4.88 -5.71
N THR A 86 -13.69 5.89 -5.28
CA THR A 86 -14.03 7.05 -6.12
C THR A 86 -14.15 8.27 -5.23
N TYR A 87 -13.32 9.27 -5.50
CA TYR A 87 -13.47 10.59 -4.89
C TYR A 87 -14.16 11.57 -5.84
N ASP A 88 -13.68 11.66 -7.08
CA ASP A 88 -14.26 12.47 -8.16
C ASP A 88 -14.09 11.75 -9.52
N SER A 89 -14.37 12.45 -10.61
CA SER A 89 -14.28 11.90 -11.97
C SER A 89 -12.86 11.56 -12.42
N ASP A 90 -11.83 12.10 -11.77
CA ASP A 90 -10.43 11.93 -12.11
C ASP A 90 -9.67 11.04 -11.14
N LEU A 91 -10.09 11.01 -9.88
CA LEU A 91 -9.54 10.20 -8.80
C LEU A 91 -10.50 9.03 -8.51
N THR A 92 -10.59 8.12 -9.48
CA THR A 92 -11.45 6.93 -9.44
C THR A 92 -10.78 5.73 -10.09
N GLY A 93 -11.07 4.53 -9.59
CA GLY A 93 -10.56 3.28 -10.14
C GLY A 93 -10.49 2.16 -9.11
N ILE A 94 -9.70 1.14 -9.42
CA ILE A 94 -9.55 -0.08 -8.62
C ILE A 94 -8.07 -0.25 -8.27
N PRO A 95 -7.67 0.09 -7.04
CA PRO A 95 -6.36 -0.31 -6.51
C PRO A 95 -6.26 -1.83 -6.43
N ASP A 96 -5.06 -2.38 -6.63
CA ASP A 96 -4.85 -3.84 -6.54
C ASP A 96 -5.12 -4.32 -5.10
N TYR A 97 -4.62 -3.60 -4.10
CA TYR A 97 -4.94 -3.85 -2.69
C TYR A 97 -5.11 -2.57 -1.87
N ILE A 98 -5.93 -2.65 -0.83
CA ILE A 98 -6.15 -1.56 0.12
C ILE A 98 -6.09 -2.11 1.55
N VAL A 99 -5.35 -1.45 2.43
CA VAL A 99 -5.55 -1.57 3.88
C VAL A 99 -6.36 -0.37 4.34
N SER A 100 -7.50 -0.62 4.98
CA SER A 100 -8.37 0.42 5.52
C SER A 100 -8.62 0.24 7.00
N THR A 101 -9.16 1.26 7.66
CA THR A 101 -9.84 1.08 8.95
C THR A 101 -10.99 0.09 8.80
N LYS A 102 -11.45 -0.49 9.92
CA LYS A 102 -12.75 -1.15 9.93
C LYS A 102 -13.87 -0.13 9.76
N SER A 103 -14.92 -0.53 9.04
CA SER A 103 -16.18 0.21 8.99
C SER A 103 -17.08 -0.22 10.15
N GLU A 104 -17.79 0.74 10.76
CA GLU A 104 -18.81 0.46 11.77
C GLU A 104 -19.98 -0.36 11.20
N LEU A 105 -20.19 -0.29 9.88
CA LEU A 105 -21.20 -1.07 9.16
C LEU A 105 -20.76 -2.51 8.85
N GLY A 106 -19.53 -2.89 9.25
CA GLY A 106 -18.99 -4.23 9.09
C GLY A 106 -18.13 -4.45 7.85
N LYS A 107 -17.67 -5.70 7.67
CA LYS A 107 -16.59 -6.08 6.74
C LYS A 107 -16.92 -5.97 5.24
N THR A 108 -18.16 -5.68 4.87
CA THR A 108 -18.59 -5.52 3.46
C THR A 108 -18.54 -4.06 3.01
N VAL A 109 -18.32 -3.13 3.95
CA VAL A 109 -18.22 -1.70 3.69
C VAL A 109 -16.77 -1.27 3.92
N LEU A 110 -16.20 -0.59 2.92
CA LEU A 110 -14.85 -0.03 2.98
C LEU A 110 -14.78 1.02 4.10
N GLY A 111 -13.82 0.88 5.00
CA GLY A 111 -13.49 1.95 5.96
C GLY A 111 -12.61 3.02 5.31
N LEU A 112 -11.88 3.78 6.12
CA LEU A 112 -10.98 4.82 5.60
C LEU A 112 -9.69 4.19 5.06
N PRO A 113 -9.35 4.32 3.77
CA PRO A 113 -8.12 3.75 3.20
C PRO A 113 -6.88 4.42 3.81
N ILE A 114 -5.92 3.62 4.29
CA ILE A 114 -4.67 4.11 4.91
C ILE A 114 -3.43 3.65 4.15
N ILE A 115 -3.53 2.54 3.43
CA ILE A 115 -2.49 2.06 2.52
C ILE A 115 -3.15 1.63 1.22
N VAL A 116 -2.59 2.05 0.10
CA VAL A 116 -2.91 1.52 -1.23
C VAL A 116 -1.67 0.81 -1.79
N VAL A 117 -1.91 -0.29 -2.51
CA VAL A 117 -0.85 -1.08 -3.14
C VAL A 117 -1.17 -1.19 -4.63
N THR A 118 -0.16 -0.91 -5.45
CA THR A 118 -0.24 -0.95 -6.91
C THR A 118 0.83 -1.88 -7.46
N GLU A 119 0.44 -2.78 -8.35
CA GLU A 119 1.37 -3.63 -9.08
C GLU A 119 2.08 -2.83 -10.19
N ALA A 120 3.41 -2.88 -10.21
CA ALA A 120 4.24 -2.40 -11.32
C ALA A 120 4.20 -3.41 -12.47
N ARG A 121 3.12 -3.39 -13.25
CA ARG A 121 2.94 -4.26 -14.41
C ARG A 121 4.10 -4.08 -15.40
N GLN A 122 4.62 -5.19 -15.91
CA GLN A 122 5.80 -5.21 -16.80
C GLN A 122 7.02 -4.46 -16.22
N ASN A 123 7.15 -4.45 -14.88
CA ASN A 123 8.19 -3.77 -14.12
C ASN A 123 8.23 -2.25 -14.35
N ASN A 124 7.11 -1.67 -14.81
CA ASN A 124 6.99 -0.23 -15.02
C ASN A 124 6.65 0.50 -13.72
N PHE A 125 7.66 0.69 -12.87
CA PHE A 125 7.51 1.45 -11.62
C PHE A 125 7.18 2.93 -11.84
N THR A 126 7.50 3.51 -12.99
CA THR A 126 7.18 4.91 -13.28
C THR A 126 5.67 5.09 -13.36
N GLU A 127 5.01 4.25 -14.14
CA GLU A 127 3.56 4.23 -14.26
C GLU A 127 2.90 3.76 -12.97
N GLY A 128 3.42 2.69 -12.36
CA GLY A 128 2.93 2.19 -11.07
C GLY A 128 2.93 3.27 -9.99
N TRP A 129 3.96 4.12 -9.94
CA TRP A 129 4.00 5.26 -9.01
C TRP A 129 3.04 6.40 -9.36
N GLY A 130 2.80 6.65 -10.65
CA GLY A 130 1.78 7.62 -11.07
C GLY A 130 0.38 7.20 -10.63
N GLN A 131 0.03 5.94 -10.89
CA GLN A 131 -1.22 5.34 -10.45
C GLN A 131 -1.33 5.34 -8.92
N CYS A 132 -0.33 4.81 -8.22
CA CYS A 132 -0.33 4.72 -6.77
C CYS A 132 -0.49 6.07 -6.09
N LEU A 133 0.19 7.12 -6.58
CA LEU A 133 0.06 8.46 -6.00
C LEU A 133 -1.34 9.05 -6.22
N ALA A 134 -1.98 8.78 -7.35
CA ALA A 134 -3.38 9.16 -7.57
C ALA A 134 -4.34 8.41 -6.62
N GLU A 135 -4.12 7.12 -6.40
CA GLU A 135 -4.87 6.31 -5.43
C GLU A 135 -4.69 6.83 -3.99
N MET A 136 -3.47 7.22 -3.62
CA MET A 136 -3.14 7.83 -2.33
C MET A 136 -3.88 9.17 -2.15
N LEU A 137 -3.87 10.02 -3.18
CA LEU A 137 -4.56 11.32 -3.15
C LEU A 137 -6.08 11.15 -3.05
N ALA A 138 -6.66 10.19 -3.78
CA ALA A 138 -8.08 9.84 -3.67
C ALA A 138 -8.42 9.39 -2.24
N SER A 139 -7.60 8.51 -1.68
CA SER A 139 -7.73 7.99 -0.32
C SER A 139 -7.68 9.10 0.73
N GLN A 140 -6.70 10.02 0.65
CA GLN A 140 -6.59 11.16 1.56
C GLN A 140 -7.84 12.03 1.52
N LYS A 141 -8.35 12.30 0.30
CA LYS A 141 -9.55 13.11 0.09
C LYS A 141 -10.83 12.41 0.60
N ILE A 142 -10.94 11.09 0.44
CA ILE A 142 -12.01 10.27 1.03
C ILE A 142 -11.97 10.34 2.56
N ASN A 143 -10.76 10.29 3.13
CA ASN A 143 -10.56 10.33 4.58
C ASN A 143 -10.93 11.68 5.20
N ARG A 144 -10.89 12.77 4.42
CA ARG A 144 -11.10 14.16 4.89
C ARG A 144 -10.15 14.58 6.02
N GLU A 145 -9.01 13.92 6.12
CA GLU A 145 -7.93 14.23 7.06
C GLU A 145 -6.60 14.23 6.31
N ASP A 146 -6.20 15.39 5.80
CA ASP A 146 -4.99 15.56 4.99
C ASP A 146 -3.69 15.51 5.81
N MET A 147 -3.79 15.75 7.12
CA MET A 147 -2.67 15.64 8.05
C MET A 147 -2.37 14.19 8.48
N LEU A 148 -3.29 13.26 8.24
CA LEU A 148 -3.02 11.83 8.44
C LEU A 148 -2.33 11.25 7.21
N PRO A 149 -1.22 10.52 7.38
CA PRO A 149 -0.52 9.94 6.26
C PRO A 149 -1.36 8.86 5.58
N VAL A 150 -1.40 8.93 4.24
CA VAL A 150 -1.76 7.78 3.41
C VAL A 150 -0.48 7.20 2.84
N TYR A 151 -0.31 5.89 2.94
CA TYR A 151 0.86 5.20 2.44
C TYR A 151 0.59 4.52 1.10
N GLY A 152 1.63 4.44 0.29
CA GLY A 152 1.61 3.79 -1.02
C GLY A 152 2.69 2.74 -1.09
N ILE A 153 2.37 1.62 -1.71
CA ILE A 153 3.31 0.55 -2.04
C ILE A 153 3.23 0.30 -3.54
N VAL A 154 4.37 0.31 -4.21
CA VAL A 154 4.47 -0.12 -5.62
C VAL A 154 5.41 -1.30 -5.70
N THR A 155 4.95 -2.41 -6.28
CA THR A 155 5.75 -3.64 -6.36
C THR A 155 5.50 -4.44 -7.63
N ASP A 156 6.53 -5.09 -8.14
CA ASP A 156 6.46 -6.11 -9.19
C ASP A 156 6.53 -7.54 -8.61
N GLY A 157 6.24 -7.71 -7.33
CA GLY A 157 6.33 -8.97 -6.58
C GLY A 157 7.74 -9.27 -6.06
N GLU A 158 8.77 -8.93 -6.82
CA GLU A 158 10.17 -9.14 -6.42
C GLU A 158 10.67 -7.99 -5.55
N VAL A 159 10.47 -6.75 -6.02
CA VAL A 159 10.93 -5.53 -5.36
C VAL A 159 9.75 -4.67 -4.92
N TRP A 160 9.88 -4.08 -3.74
CA TRP A 160 8.85 -3.32 -3.06
C TRP A 160 9.36 -1.91 -2.78
N HIS A 161 8.66 -0.93 -3.33
CA HIS A 161 8.90 0.49 -3.09
C HIS A 161 7.79 1.07 -2.21
N PHE A 162 8.15 2.05 -1.39
CA PHE A 162 7.26 2.61 -0.38
C PHE A 162 7.19 4.13 -0.49
N GLY A 163 6.04 4.69 -0.16
CA GLY A 163 5.80 6.12 -0.19
C GLY A 163 4.77 6.56 0.84
N ARG A 164 4.79 7.83 1.19
CA ARG A 164 3.87 8.47 2.13
C ARG A 164 3.41 9.80 1.56
N LEU A 165 2.11 10.04 1.58
CA LEU A 165 1.51 11.34 1.26
C LEU A 165 0.98 11.94 2.55
N VAL A 166 1.44 13.15 2.87
CA VAL A 166 0.87 14.00 3.92
C VAL A 166 0.61 15.36 3.31
N LYS A 167 -0.63 15.82 3.40
CA LYS A 167 -1.09 17.08 2.81
C LYS A 167 -0.78 17.13 1.31
N ASP A 168 0.23 17.92 0.93
CA ASP A 168 0.68 18.16 -0.45
C ASP A 168 2.11 17.64 -0.69
N VAL A 169 2.66 16.83 0.23
CA VAL A 169 4.02 16.30 0.13
C VAL A 169 3.99 14.79 -0.03
N PHE A 170 4.38 14.34 -1.21
CA PHE A 170 4.71 12.95 -1.47
C PHE A 170 6.18 12.70 -1.12
N THR A 171 6.40 11.79 -0.19
CA THR A 171 7.72 11.32 0.24
C THR A 171 7.93 9.91 -0.22
N LYS A 172 8.92 9.68 -1.08
CA LYS A 172 9.31 8.33 -1.51
C LYS A 172 10.41 7.78 -0.61
N ASN A 173 10.25 6.55 -0.14
CA ASN A 173 11.27 5.87 0.63
C ASN A 173 12.47 5.52 -0.28
N ARG A 174 13.70 5.82 0.15
CA ARG A 174 14.89 5.54 -0.66
C ARG A 174 15.20 4.04 -0.69
N THR A 175 15.12 3.41 0.49
CA THR A 175 15.34 1.98 0.63
C THR A 175 14.22 1.20 -0.05
N ARG A 176 14.63 0.20 -0.84
CA ARG A 176 13.78 -0.77 -1.52
C ARG A 176 13.96 -2.12 -0.86
N PHE A 177 12.95 -2.95 -0.92
CA PHE A 177 12.94 -4.24 -0.23
C PHE A 177 12.72 -5.35 -1.25
N SER A 178 13.51 -6.42 -1.15
CA SER A 178 13.35 -7.61 -1.99
C SER A 178 12.59 -8.68 -1.23
N VAL A 179 11.81 -9.47 -1.95
CA VAL A 179 11.22 -10.72 -1.47
C VAL A 179 12.28 -11.71 -0.96
N ASP A 180 13.50 -11.65 -1.48
CA ASP A 180 14.65 -12.47 -1.01
C ASP A 180 15.02 -12.19 0.45
N ASN A 181 14.67 -11.00 0.96
CA ASN A 181 14.83 -10.64 2.36
C ASN A 181 13.45 -10.45 3.00
N ILE A 182 12.72 -11.55 3.07
CA ILE A 182 11.32 -11.59 3.48
C ILE A 182 11.09 -10.99 4.87
N ASP A 183 12.01 -11.21 5.82
CA ASP A 183 11.92 -10.62 7.16
C ASP A 183 11.95 -9.09 7.12
N ARG A 184 12.86 -8.49 6.34
CA ARG A 184 12.93 -7.02 6.20
C ARG A 184 11.72 -6.47 5.47
N LEU A 185 11.23 -7.18 4.45
CA LEU A 185 10.01 -6.79 3.73
C LEU A 185 8.79 -6.82 4.67
N PHE A 186 8.65 -7.88 5.47
CA PHE A 186 7.60 -7.99 6.49
C PHE A 186 7.70 -6.86 7.52
N GLY A 187 8.91 -6.58 8.01
CA GLY A 187 9.18 -5.47 8.92
C GLY A 187 8.74 -4.12 8.34
N ALA A 188 9.01 -3.86 7.06
CA ALA A 188 8.62 -2.63 6.38
C ALA A 188 7.09 -2.49 6.21
N VAL A 189 6.42 -3.53 5.71
CA VAL A 189 4.95 -3.51 5.54
C VAL A 189 4.26 -3.41 6.92
N SER A 190 4.77 -4.14 7.91
CA SER A 190 4.29 -4.09 9.31
C SER A 190 4.48 -2.71 9.93
N HIS A 191 5.61 -2.05 9.67
CA HIS A 191 5.83 -0.67 10.11
C HIS A 191 4.76 0.27 9.56
N LEU A 192 4.44 0.20 8.27
CA LEU A 192 3.41 1.07 7.68
C LEU A 192 2.03 0.89 8.32
N ILE A 193 1.59 -0.37 8.44
CA ILE A 193 0.28 -0.67 9.04
C ILE A 193 0.26 -0.26 10.51
N GLY A 194 1.36 -0.48 11.26
CA GLY A 194 1.48 -0.13 12.66
C GLY A 194 1.62 1.37 12.94
N THR A 195 2.31 2.12 12.10
CA THR A 195 2.51 3.57 12.27
C THR A 195 1.22 4.34 11.99
N SER A 196 0.37 3.83 11.09
CA SER A 196 -0.99 4.35 10.86
C SER A 196 -1.85 4.39 12.12
N GLU A 197 -1.58 3.51 13.09
CA GLU A 197 -2.28 3.48 14.40
C GLU A 197 -1.90 4.70 15.26
N LYS A 198 -0.60 4.97 15.39
CA LYS A 198 -0.07 6.04 16.24
C LYS A 198 -0.67 7.40 15.89
N TYR A 199 -0.73 7.72 14.59
CA TYR A 199 -1.24 9.00 14.13
C TYR A 199 -2.74 9.18 14.39
N ARG A 200 -3.55 8.11 14.26
CA ARG A 200 -4.99 8.19 14.54
C ARG A 200 -5.30 8.30 16.04
N THR A 201 -4.56 7.59 16.90
CA THR A 201 -4.70 7.74 18.36
C THR A 201 -4.26 9.14 18.83
N ALA A 202 -3.24 9.74 18.20
CA ALA A 202 -2.82 11.11 18.49
C ALA A 202 -3.86 12.16 18.02
N SER A 203 -4.45 11.98 16.83
CA SER A 203 -5.52 12.86 16.33
C SER A 203 -6.76 12.82 17.24
N ALA A 204 -7.18 11.63 17.67
CA ALA A 204 -8.34 11.47 18.57
C ALA A 204 -8.15 12.12 19.96
N LYS A 205 -6.91 12.30 20.44
CA LYS A 205 -6.61 12.96 21.73
C LYS A 205 -6.52 14.49 21.63
N ASN A 206 -6.27 15.04 20.44
CA ASN A 206 -6.12 16.47 20.21
C ASN A 206 -7.39 17.14 19.67
N GLY A 207 -8.43 16.36 19.37
CA GLY A 207 -9.72 16.84 18.86
C GLY A 207 -10.88 16.78 19.87
N GLY A 208 -10.57 16.72 21.17
CA GLY A 208 -11.54 16.71 22.28
C GLY A 208 -11.51 18.00 23.09
#